data_AF-A0A2T0RB98-F1
#
_entry.id   AF-A0A2T0RB98-F1
#
_cell.length_a   1.000
_cell.length_b   1.000
_cell.length_c   1.000
_cell.angle_alpha   90.00
_cell.angle_beta   90.00
_cell.angle_gamma   90.00
#
_symmetry.space_group_name_H-M   'P 1'
#
loop_
_entity.id
_entity.type
_entity.pdbx_description
1 polymer ?
#
loop_
_entity_poly.entity_id
_entity_poly.type
_entity_poly.pdbx_seq_one_letter_code
_entity_poly.pdbx_strand_id
1 'polypeptide(L)'
;MTTSQALAALRRALVPALVTAVVVFGALLLVLGLQSPTYQARVGLVAVPVPQTSQESTGSYGEVVALVLPALPELVVSAPVRQGIERAVPAGQAAATTTTVELVPSSAVARITVTAPSAEAAEAGLQVVVAQVQGSGVLDPVGAFRVVGDVTAPATALRPDRLLSTGLALLAAAVAAVLAVAAVHVLRPRVLTVGDVERIARRTAGARVPVELLRADGETLSARMAADHPRASVVRVFASDQQEAGNLAAVQGAVRGSDLAVSGPSEDPAAVEVEAEVAIVTATLRRTTPQELTTALLRARASGRPLGAVVVS
;
A
#
# COMPACT_ATOMS: atom_id res chain seq x y z
N MET A 1 13.62 15.52 -18.36
CA MET A 1 13.28 16.09 -17.04
C MET A 1 14.54 16.75 -16.52
N THR A 2 14.55 18.07 -16.34
CA THR A 2 15.71 18.76 -15.77
C THR A 2 15.71 18.57 -14.25
N THR A 3 16.90 18.57 -13.63
CA THR A 3 17.08 18.44 -12.17
C THR A 3 16.24 19.45 -11.37
N SER A 4 15.99 20.64 -11.93
CA SER A 4 15.15 21.69 -11.33
C SER A 4 13.66 21.31 -11.23
N GLN A 5 13.11 20.61 -12.22
CA GLN A 5 11.71 20.17 -12.21
C GLN A 5 11.47 19.03 -11.21
N ALA A 6 12.44 18.13 -11.06
CA ALA A 6 12.39 17.06 -10.07
C ALA A 6 12.40 17.63 -8.64
N LEU A 7 13.25 18.62 -8.36
CA LEU A 7 13.32 19.30 -7.05
C LEU A 7 12.04 20.06 -6.71
N ALA A 8 11.40 20.71 -7.67
CA ALA A 8 10.14 21.43 -7.45
C ALA A 8 8.97 20.47 -7.17
N ALA A 9 8.92 19.32 -7.85
CA ALA A 9 7.94 18.28 -7.59
C ALA A 9 8.15 17.63 -6.21
N LEU A 10 9.40 17.33 -5.86
CA LEU A 10 9.75 16.78 -4.55
C LEU A 10 9.38 17.75 -3.41
N ARG A 11 9.70 19.05 -3.54
CA ARG A 11 9.32 20.07 -2.55
C ARG A 11 7.82 20.16 -2.32
N ARG A 12 7.01 19.98 -3.36
CA ARG A 12 5.54 19.99 -3.25
C ARG A 12 4.99 18.70 -2.63
N ALA A 13 5.67 17.58 -2.79
CA ALA A 13 5.31 16.31 -2.17
C ALA A 13 5.81 16.16 -0.72
N LEU A 14 6.77 16.99 -0.28
CA LEU A 14 7.29 16.96 1.09
C LEU A 14 6.22 17.27 2.16
N VAL A 15 5.37 18.26 1.91
CA VAL A 15 4.32 18.63 2.88
C VAL A 15 3.34 17.48 3.14
N PRO A 16 2.69 16.87 2.13
CA PRO A 16 1.81 15.72 2.39
C PRO A 16 2.56 14.53 2.97
N ALA A 17 3.80 14.26 2.53
CA ALA A 17 4.60 13.17 3.06
C ALA A 17 4.93 13.34 4.55
N LEU A 18 5.30 14.55 4.97
CA LEU A 18 5.59 14.87 6.37
C LEU A 18 4.33 14.76 7.23
N VAL A 19 3.20 15.28 6.75
CA VAL A 19 1.91 15.19 7.46
C VAL A 19 1.52 13.72 7.64
N THR A 20 1.59 12.91 6.58
CA THR A 20 1.31 11.47 6.67
C THR A 20 2.26 10.78 7.65
N ALA A 21 3.55 11.08 7.61
CA ALA A 21 4.53 10.50 8.53
C ALA A 21 4.19 10.81 10.00
N VAL A 22 3.92 12.08 10.31
CA VAL A 22 3.58 12.53 11.67
C VAL A 22 2.28 11.89 12.15
N VAL A 23 1.26 11.81 11.30
CA VAL A 23 -0.02 11.18 11.64
C VAL A 23 0.16 9.69 11.91
N VAL A 24 0.86 8.95 11.04
CA VAL A 24 1.10 7.51 11.20
C VAL A 24 1.94 7.24 12.45
N PHE A 25 3.00 8.02 12.65
CA PHE A 25 3.85 7.91 13.84
C PHE A 25 3.06 8.15 15.13
N GLY A 26 2.32 9.27 15.18
CA GLY A 26 1.51 9.65 16.34
C GLY A 26 0.40 8.63 16.62
N ALA A 27 -0.28 8.13 15.58
CA ALA A 27 -1.31 7.11 15.71
C ALA A 27 -0.75 5.79 16.27
N LEU A 28 0.42 5.34 15.79
CA LEU A 28 1.06 4.12 16.30
C LEU A 28 1.47 4.26 17.76
N LEU A 29 2.10 5.39 18.13
CA LEU A 29 2.45 5.64 19.52
C LEU A 29 1.22 5.72 20.43
N LEU A 30 0.12 6.30 19.94
CA LEU A 30 -1.14 6.34 20.69
C LEU A 30 -1.68 4.93 20.90
N VAL A 31 -1.75 4.10 19.86
CA VAL A 31 -2.21 2.71 19.96
C VAL A 31 -1.33 1.92 20.93
N LEU A 32 -0.02 2.03 20.83
CA LEU A 32 0.94 1.37 21.73
C LEU A 32 0.83 1.88 23.17
N GLY A 33 0.55 3.16 23.36
CA GLY A 33 0.34 3.76 24.68
C GLY A 33 -0.98 3.34 25.34
N LEU A 34 -1.98 2.99 24.54
CA LEU A 34 -3.28 2.49 25.01
C LEU A 34 -3.28 0.99 25.33
N GLN A 35 -2.24 0.24 24.92
CA GLN A 35 -2.14 -1.18 25.25
C GLN A 35 -1.93 -1.36 26.76
N SER A 36 -2.85 -2.07 27.39
CA SER A 36 -2.74 -2.46 28.79
C SER A 36 -1.51 -3.37 28.98
N PRO A 37 -0.76 -3.21 30.10
CA PRO A 37 0.34 -4.09 30.39
C PRO A 37 -0.17 -5.51 30.60
N THR A 38 0.50 -6.47 29.95
CA THR A 38 0.31 -7.89 30.24
C THR A 38 1.30 -8.32 31.32
N TYR A 39 0.93 -9.27 32.15
CA TYR A 39 1.78 -9.81 33.22
C TYR A 39 2.11 -11.26 32.93
N GLN A 40 3.32 -11.66 33.29
CA GLN A 40 3.85 -13.00 33.07
C GLN A 40 4.31 -13.60 34.40
N ALA A 41 3.77 -14.76 34.75
CA ALA A 41 4.27 -15.61 35.82
C ALA A 41 4.92 -16.85 35.20
N ARG A 42 6.06 -17.29 35.73
CA ARG A 42 6.84 -18.39 35.15
C ARG A 42 7.40 -19.32 36.22
N VAL A 43 7.47 -20.61 35.91
CA VAL A 43 8.13 -21.59 36.78
C VAL A 43 8.77 -22.72 35.97
N GLY A 44 9.82 -23.32 36.52
CA GLY A 44 10.39 -24.55 35.99
C GLY A 44 9.71 -25.77 36.62
N LEU A 45 9.52 -26.82 35.83
CA LEU A 45 9.08 -28.14 36.27
C LEU A 45 10.08 -29.18 35.79
N VAL A 46 10.40 -30.13 36.64
CA VAL A 46 11.26 -31.27 36.33
C VAL A 46 10.52 -32.55 36.68
N ALA A 47 10.57 -33.53 35.78
CA ALA A 47 10.11 -34.89 36.08
C ALA A 47 11.22 -35.62 36.85
N VAL A 48 10.91 -36.10 38.05
CA VAL A 48 11.86 -36.81 38.91
C VAL A 48 11.35 -38.22 39.15
N PRO A 49 12.16 -39.27 38.99
CA PRO A 49 11.76 -40.64 39.31
C PRO A 49 11.48 -40.77 40.81
N VAL A 50 10.45 -41.53 41.16
CA VAL A 50 10.17 -41.86 42.56
C VAL A 50 10.95 -43.13 42.90
N PRO A 51 11.78 -43.13 43.96
CA PRO A 51 12.46 -44.35 44.38
C PRO A 51 11.40 -45.37 44.84
N GLN A 52 11.21 -46.43 44.06
CA GLN A 52 10.35 -47.54 44.46
C GLN A 52 11.10 -48.41 45.46
N THR A 53 10.42 -48.80 46.54
CA THR A 53 10.96 -49.63 47.63
C THR A 53 11.12 -51.10 47.24
N SER A 54 10.69 -51.48 46.04
CA SER A 54 10.75 -52.83 45.48
C SER A 54 11.88 -52.89 44.45
N GLN A 55 12.71 -53.93 44.48
CA GLN A 55 13.88 -54.14 43.62
C GLN A 55 13.60 -54.26 42.10
N GLU A 56 12.36 -54.03 41.63
CA GLU A 56 11.99 -54.13 40.22
C GLU A 56 12.03 -52.75 39.56
N SER A 57 13.04 -52.56 38.71
CA SER A 57 13.24 -51.45 37.76
C SER A 57 12.84 -50.05 38.25
N THR A 58 13.79 -49.35 38.86
CA THR A 58 13.76 -47.89 38.89
C THR A 58 13.80 -47.39 37.44
N GLY A 59 12.71 -46.79 36.95
CA GLY A 59 12.70 -46.17 35.62
C GLY A 59 13.85 -45.18 35.53
N SER A 60 14.70 -45.31 34.51
CA SER A 60 15.83 -44.40 34.35
C SER A 60 15.29 -42.98 34.20
N TYR A 61 15.94 -42.00 34.82
CA TYR A 61 15.57 -40.59 34.71
C TYR A 61 15.31 -40.18 33.24
N GLY A 62 16.14 -40.71 32.32
CA GLY A 62 15.99 -40.47 30.88
C GLY A 62 14.70 -41.03 30.27
N GLU A 63 14.21 -42.17 30.75
CA GLU A 63 12.96 -42.79 30.26
C GLU A 63 11.74 -42.00 30.71
N VAL A 64 11.69 -41.60 32.00
CA VAL A 64 10.60 -40.79 32.56
C VAL A 64 10.52 -39.44 31.85
N VAL A 65 11.67 -38.82 31.62
CA VAL A 65 11.78 -37.54 30.90
C VAL A 65 11.35 -37.70 29.44
N ALA A 66 11.86 -38.71 28.73
CA ALA A 66 11.56 -38.91 27.30
C ALA A 66 10.07 -39.21 27.04
N LEU A 67 9.41 -39.92 27.95
CA LEU A 67 8.00 -40.29 27.79
C LEU A 67 7.04 -39.12 28.10
N VAL A 68 7.37 -38.30 29.09
CA VAL A 68 6.36 -37.40 29.71
C VAL A 68 6.52 -35.94 29.32
N LEU A 69 7.74 -35.46 29.10
CA LEU A 69 7.95 -34.07 28.66
C LEU A 69 7.25 -33.73 27.35
N PRO A 70 7.13 -34.63 26.36
CA PRO A 70 6.34 -34.37 25.16
C PRO A 70 4.82 -34.24 25.41
N ALA A 71 4.29 -34.85 26.48
CA ALA A 71 2.86 -34.84 26.81
C ALA A 71 2.43 -33.66 27.69
N LEU A 72 3.40 -32.96 28.31
CA LEU A 72 3.17 -31.82 29.19
C LEU A 72 2.34 -30.67 28.56
N PRO A 73 2.57 -30.27 27.28
CA PRO A 73 1.75 -29.26 26.63
C PRO A 73 0.27 -29.64 26.55
N GLU A 74 -0.05 -30.91 26.33
CA GLU A 74 -1.44 -31.39 26.26
C GLU A 74 -2.12 -31.36 27.63
N LEU A 75 -1.39 -31.71 28.68
CA LEU A 75 -1.88 -31.65 30.07
C LEU A 75 -2.19 -30.22 30.49
N VAL A 76 -1.34 -29.27 30.14
CA VAL A 76 -1.49 -27.86 30.52
C VAL A 76 -2.66 -27.18 29.81
N VAL A 77 -3.09 -27.68 28.65
CA VAL A 77 -4.25 -27.18 27.89
C VAL A 77 -5.53 -27.97 28.20
N SER A 78 -5.46 -28.94 29.11
CA SER A 78 -6.60 -29.80 29.45
C SER A 78 -7.78 -29.04 30.08
N ALA A 79 -8.99 -29.61 29.91
CA ALA A 79 -10.21 -29.03 30.46
C ALA A 79 -10.18 -28.80 31.99
N PRO A 80 -9.62 -29.70 32.82
CA PRO A 80 -9.49 -29.47 34.26
C PRO A 80 -8.63 -28.25 34.61
N VAL A 81 -7.53 -28.03 33.88
CA VAL A 81 -6.67 -26.85 34.05
C VAL A 81 -7.43 -25.59 33.70
N ARG A 82 -8.10 -25.57 32.54
CA ARG A 82 -8.90 -24.41 32.12
C ARG A 82 -10.01 -24.08 33.11
N GLN A 83 -10.76 -25.08 33.57
CA GLN A 83 -11.80 -24.88 34.59
C GLN A 83 -11.23 -24.42 35.93
N GLY A 84 -10.04 -24.88 36.32
CA GLY A 84 -9.35 -24.39 37.49
C GLY A 84 -8.99 -22.91 37.37
N ILE A 85 -8.47 -22.50 36.21
CA ILE A 85 -8.10 -21.11 35.93
C ILE A 85 -9.34 -20.23 35.97
N GLU A 86 -10.45 -20.66 35.34
CA GLU A 86 -11.73 -19.94 35.35
C GLU A 86 -12.28 -19.72 36.78
N ARG A 87 -11.99 -20.61 37.73
CA ARG A 87 -12.42 -20.47 39.13
C ARG A 87 -11.48 -19.60 39.96
N ALA A 88 -10.18 -19.63 39.68
CA ALA A 88 -9.16 -18.95 40.49
C ALA A 88 -8.89 -17.51 40.03
N VAL A 89 -9.11 -17.22 38.75
CA VAL A 89 -8.85 -15.91 38.16
C VAL A 89 -10.10 -15.02 38.25
N PRO A 90 -9.97 -13.70 38.50
CA PRO A 90 -11.11 -12.79 38.52
C PRO A 90 -11.99 -12.86 37.26
N ALA A 91 -13.30 -12.69 37.45
CA ALA A 91 -14.29 -12.77 36.38
C ALA A 91 -13.94 -11.83 35.22
N GLY A 92 -14.01 -12.34 33.99
CA GLY A 92 -13.67 -11.61 32.77
C GLY A 92 -12.18 -11.58 32.40
N GLN A 93 -11.28 -12.02 33.28
CA GLN A 93 -9.84 -12.09 32.98
C GLN A 93 -9.40 -13.48 32.53
N ALA A 94 -10.10 -14.55 32.94
CA ALA A 94 -9.75 -15.93 32.61
C ALA A 94 -9.67 -16.21 31.09
N ALA A 95 -10.56 -15.59 30.30
CA ALA A 95 -10.56 -15.75 28.84
C ALA A 95 -9.33 -15.10 28.15
N ALA A 96 -8.72 -14.11 28.81
CA ALA A 96 -7.51 -13.44 28.34
C ALA A 96 -6.22 -14.08 28.90
N THR A 97 -6.35 -15.08 29.76
CA THR A 97 -5.21 -15.83 30.30
C THR A 97 -4.73 -16.83 29.27
N THR A 98 -3.42 -16.82 28.97
CA THR A 98 -2.82 -17.83 28.08
C THR A 98 -1.69 -18.56 28.80
N THR A 99 -1.62 -19.87 28.57
CA THR A 99 -0.59 -20.72 29.15
C THR A 99 0.27 -21.32 28.05
N THR A 100 1.58 -21.23 28.21
CA THR A 100 2.57 -21.78 27.28
C THR A 100 3.55 -22.67 28.02
N VAL A 101 4.00 -23.72 27.34
CA VAL A 101 4.98 -24.67 27.85
C VAL A 101 6.17 -24.67 26.91
N GLU A 102 7.33 -24.35 27.43
CA GLU A 102 8.61 -24.40 26.72
C GLU A 102 9.44 -25.56 27.27
N LEU A 103 9.76 -26.54 26.43
CA LEU A 103 10.71 -27.60 26.78
C LEU A 103 12.11 -27.05 26.58
N VAL A 104 12.86 -26.87 27.67
CA VAL A 104 14.17 -26.22 27.59
C VAL A 104 15.19 -27.24 27.03
N PRO A 105 15.75 -27.01 25.82
CA PRO A 105 16.56 -28.01 25.14
C PRO A 105 17.75 -28.47 25.97
N SER A 106 18.06 -29.77 25.91
CA SER A 106 19.17 -30.38 26.66
C SER A 106 19.07 -30.23 28.19
N SER A 107 17.93 -29.79 28.70
CA SER A 107 17.60 -29.79 30.11
C SER A 107 16.30 -30.55 30.30
N ALA A 108 16.22 -31.35 31.35
CA ALA A 108 14.99 -32.07 31.69
C ALA A 108 13.96 -31.15 32.40
N VAL A 109 13.96 -29.86 32.03
CA VAL A 109 13.13 -28.81 32.62
C VAL A 109 12.10 -28.37 31.58
N ALA A 110 10.82 -28.43 31.94
CA ALA A 110 9.76 -27.71 31.26
C ALA A 110 9.52 -26.37 31.95
N ARG A 111 9.56 -25.28 31.19
CA ARG A 111 9.17 -23.96 31.69
C ARG A 111 7.70 -23.73 31.37
N ILE A 112 6.89 -23.56 32.41
CA ILE A 112 5.50 -23.13 32.26
C ILE A 112 5.46 -21.62 32.44
N THR A 113 4.78 -20.96 31.51
CA THR A 113 4.52 -19.53 31.54
C THR A 113 3.03 -19.28 31.43
N VAL A 114 2.48 -18.53 32.38
CA VAL A 114 1.11 -18.02 32.33
C VAL A 114 1.17 -16.52 32.12
N THR A 115 0.43 -16.03 31.12
CA THR A 115 0.26 -14.60 30.87
C THR A 115 -1.18 -14.18 31.08
N ALA A 116 -1.39 -13.03 31.73
CA ALA A 116 -2.71 -12.50 32.02
C ALA A 116 -2.73 -10.96 32.07
N PRO A 117 -3.91 -10.32 32.05
CA PRO A 117 -4.03 -8.86 32.12
C PRO A 117 -3.63 -8.23 33.47
N SER A 118 -3.53 -9.03 34.53
CA SER A 118 -3.12 -8.59 35.88
C SER A 118 -2.09 -9.54 36.48
N ALA A 119 -1.27 -9.04 37.41
CA ALA A 119 -0.30 -9.85 38.14
C ALA A 119 -1.00 -10.96 38.93
N GLU A 120 -2.08 -10.61 39.65
CA GLU A 120 -2.86 -11.56 40.45
C GLU A 120 -3.44 -12.70 39.59
N ALA A 121 -3.97 -12.38 38.40
CA ALA A 121 -4.50 -13.38 37.48
C ALA A 121 -3.40 -14.31 36.93
N ALA A 122 -2.21 -13.77 36.63
CA ALA A 122 -1.10 -14.57 36.13
C ALA A 122 -0.57 -15.52 37.20
N GLU A 123 -0.43 -15.04 38.44
CA GLU A 123 0.02 -15.82 39.59
C GLU A 123 -1.00 -16.90 39.98
N ALA A 124 -2.28 -16.54 40.09
CA ALA A 124 -3.35 -17.49 40.40
C ALA A 124 -3.48 -18.56 39.30
N GLY A 125 -3.39 -18.16 38.03
CA GLY A 125 -3.39 -19.09 36.90
C GLY A 125 -2.20 -20.05 36.95
N LEU A 126 -1.00 -19.55 37.26
CA LEU A 126 0.20 -20.39 37.40
C LEU A 126 0.07 -21.40 38.55
N GLN A 127 -0.44 -20.98 39.70
CA GLN A 127 -0.66 -21.85 40.85
C GLN A 127 -1.64 -22.98 40.52
N VAL A 128 -2.73 -22.69 39.81
CA VAL A 128 -3.67 -23.71 39.35
C VAL A 128 -2.99 -24.69 38.40
N VAL A 129 -2.26 -24.20 37.40
CA VAL A 129 -1.58 -25.06 36.41
C VAL A 129 -0.61 -26.01 37.13
N VAL A 130 0.21 -25.49 38.03
CA VAL A 130 1.17 -26.30 38.81
C VAL A 130 0.44 -27.33 39.67
N ALA A 131 -0.60 -26.93 40.41
CA ALA A 131 -1.37 -27.83 41.25
C ALA A 131 -2.04 -28.96 40.46
N GLN A 132 -2.58 -28.65 39.28
CA GLN A 132 -3.21 -29.64 38.40
C GLN A 132 -2.18 -30.57 37.76
N VAL A 133 -1.03 -30.05 37.30
CA VAL A 133 0.04 -30.88 36.74
C VAL A 133 0.58 -31.85 37.81
N GLN A 134 0.85 -31.37 39.02
CA GLN A 134 1.29 -32.22 40.13
C GLN A 134 0.22 -33.20 40.61
N GLY A 135 -1.04 -32.76 40.64
CA GLY A 135 -2.18 -33.59 41.06
C GLY A 135 -2.71 -34.56 40.00
N SER A 136 -2.25 -34.45 38.75
CA SER A 136 -2.72 -35.29 37.65
C SER A 136 -2.31 -36.77 37.78
N GLY A 137 -1.27 -37.06 38.57
CA GLY A 137 -0.77 -38.42 38.76
C GLY A 137 -0.28 -39.09 37.48
N VAL A 138 -0.05 -38.33 36.38
CA VAL A 138 0.36 -38.90 35.08
C VAL A 138 1.68 -39.67 35.16
N LEU A 139 2.52 -39.28 36.12
CA LEU A 139 3.80 -39.94 36.36
C LEU A 139 3.70 -41.08 37.39
N ASP A 140 2.59 -41.25 38.10
CA ASP A 140 2.48 -42.28 39.12
C ASP A 140 2.39 -43.69 38.49
N PRO A 141 3.09 -44.70 39.04
CA PRO A 141 3.98 -44.68 40.21
C PRO A 141 5.48 -44.48 39.87
N VAL A 142 5.80 -44.14 38.61
CA VAL A 142 7.18 -44.16 38.07
C VAL A 142 7.95 -42.88 38.41
N GLY A 143 7.26 -41.75 38.59
CA GLY A 143 7.86 -40.45 38.84
C GLY A 143 6.88 -39.44 39.42
N ALA A 144 7.37 -38.22 39.65
CA ALA A 144 6.57 -37.08 40.08
C ALA A 144 7.12 -35.77 39.48
N PHE A 145 6.25 -34.78 39.29
CA PHE A 145 6.66 -33.44 38.89
C PHE A 145 7.12 -32.62 40.09
N ARG A 146 8.36 -32.12 40.04
CA ARG A 146 8.93 -31.21 41.03
C ARG A 146 9.09 -29.82 40.43
N VAL A 147 8.67 -28.83 41.20
CA VAL A 147 8.84 -27.41 40.88
C VAL A 147 10.31 -27.03 41.10
N VAL A 148 10.86 -26.31 40.13
CA VAL A 148 12.18 -25.67 40.22
C VAL A 148 11.96 -24.16 40.26
N GLY A 149 12.27 -23.57 41.42
CA GLY A 149 12.03 -22.15 41.71
C GLY A 149 10.84 -21.93 42.63
N ASP A 150 10.47 -20.66 42.81
CA ASP A 150 9.37 -20.23 43.66
C ASP A 150 8.12 -19.97 42.82
N VAL A 151 7.04 -20.71 43.07
CA VAL A 151 5.72 -20.54 42.39
C VAL A 151 5.06 -19.23 42.83
N THR A 152 5.44 -18.71 44.00
CA THR A 152 4.95 -17.44 44.54
C THR A 152 5.78 -16.23 44.13
N ALA A 153 6.77 -16.44 43.24
CA ALA A 153 7.53 -15.34 42.67
C ALA A 153 6.59 -14.35 41.96
N PRO A 154 6.78 -13.04 42.17
CA PRO A 154 5.86 -12.03 41.64
C PRO A 154 5.88 -12.02 40.11
N ALA A 155 4.70 -11.82 39.51
CA ALA A 155 4.56 -11.72 38.07
C ALA A 155 5.33 -10.51 37.52
N THR A 156 6.04 -10.72 36.42
CA THR A 156 6.76 -9.67 35.72
C THR A 156 5.87 -8.99 34.69
N ALA A 157 5.82 -7.66 34.70
CA ALA A 157 5.09 -6.89 33.68
C ALA A 157 5.81 -6.97 32.33
N LEU A 158 5.15 -7.54 31.34
CA LEU A 158 5.50 -7.45 29.93
C LEU A 158 4.97 -6.11 29.41
N ARG A 159 5.89 -5.15 29.24
CA ARG A 159 5.60 -3.91 28.51
C ARG A 159 6.25 -3.99 27.12
N PRO A 160 5.59 -3.48 26.07
CA PRO A 160 6.27 -3.27 24.81
C PRO A 160 7.48 -2.38 25.08
N ASP A 161 8.66 -2.83 24.65
CA ASP A 161 9.88 -2.06 24.79
C ASP A 161 9.70 -0.71 24.08
N ARG A 162 9.85 0.38 24.84
CA ARG A 162 9.66 1.74 24.35
C ARG A 162 10.64 2.06 23.22
N LEU A 163 11.86 1.54 23.29
CA LEU A 163 12.86 1.77 22.25
C LEU A 163 12.51 1.02 20.96
N LEU A 164 12.12 -0.25 21.08
CA LEU A 164 11.73 -1.04 19.92
C LEU A 164 10.45 -0.52 19.27
N SER A 165 9.45 -0.19 20.08
CA SER A 165 8.15 0.31 19.61
C SER A 165 8.25 1.69 18.95
N THR A 166 9.07 2.61 19.50
CA THR A 166 9.35 3.90 18.83
C THR A 166 10.12 3.71 17.53
N GLY A 167 11.11 2.80 17.49
CA GLY A 167 11.85 2.46 16.28
C GLY A 167 10.96 1.91 15.16
N LEU A 168 10.06 0.98 15.49
CA LEU A 168 9.08 0.44 14.54
C LEU A 168 8.09 1.49 14.05
N ALA A 169 7.62 2.37 14.95
CA ALA A 169 6.73 3.46 14.57
C ALA A 169 7.40 4.44 13.59
N LEU A 170 8.70 4.75 13.80
CA LEU A 170 9.47 5.58 12.88
C LEU A 170 9.62 4.92 11.51
N LEU A 171 9.90 3.62 11.47
CA LEU A 171 10.03 2.88 10.20
C LEU A 171 8.71 2.88 9.43
N ALA A 172 7.60 2.61 10.11
CA ALA A 172 6.26 2.66 9.50
C ALA A 172 5.92 4.06 8.98
N ALA A 173 6.27 5.12 9.73
CA ALA A 173 6.07 6.50 9.30
C ALA A 173 6.91 6.84 8.06
N ALA A 174 8.15 6.37 7.98
CA ALA A 174 9.01 6.57 6.80
C ALA A 174 8.43 5.87 5.56
N VAL A 175 7.96 4.63 5.71
CA VAL A 175 7.30 3.88 4.62
C VAL A 175 6.05 4.62 4.16
N ALA A 176 5.21 5.08 5.08
CA ALA A 176 4.01 5.84 4.75
C ALA A 176 4.32 7.17 4.03
N ALA A 177 5.39 7.86 4.44
CA ALA A 177 5.85 9.07 3.78
C ALA A 177 6.25 8.81 2.32
N VAL A 178 7.01 7.74 2.07
CA VAL A 178 7.42 7.33 0.72
C VAL A 178 6.21 7.00 -0.14
N LEU A 179 5.23 6.26 0.40
CA LEU A 179 3.99 5.94 -0.29
C LEU A 179 3.18 7.19 -0.62
N ALA A 180 3.13 8.17 0.29
CA ALA A 180 2.47 9.45 0.02
C ALA A 180 3.15 10.21 -1.13
N VAL A 181 4.48 10.23 -1.19
CA VAL A 181 5.22 10.81 -2.33
C VAL A 181 4.89 10.08 -3.63
N ALA A 182 4.90 8.74 -3.62
CA ALA A 182 4.56 7.93 -4.79
C ALA A 182 3.12 8.19 -5.26
N ALA A 183 2.17 8.27 -4.33
CA ALA A 183 0.77 8.58 -4.62
C ALA A 183 0.62 9.96 -5.27
N VAL A 184 1.31 10.98 -4.78
CA VAL A 184 1.31 12.32 -5.41
C VAL A 184 1.87 12.28 -6.83
N HIS A 185 2.87 11.42 -7.10
CA HIS A 185 3.44 11.26 -8.44
C HIS A 185 2.56 10.45 -9.40
N VAL A 186 1.84 9.45 -8.90
CA VAL A 186 1.01 8.53 -9.72
C VAL A 186 -0.39 9.12 -9.97
N LEU A 187 -1.02 9.71 -8.95
CA LEU A 187 -2.40 10.21 -9.05
C LEU A 187 -2.52 11.62 -9.64
N ARG A 188 -1.41 12.36 -9.83
CA ARG A 188 -1.50 13.67 -10.48
C ARG A 188 -1.46 13.52 -12.01
N PRO A 189 -2.48 14.00 -12.74
CA PRO A 189 -2.45 14.01 -14.19
C PRO A 189 -1.25 14.84 -14.66
N ARG A 190 -0.42 14.24 -15.52
CA ARG A 190 0.68 14.96 -16.19
C ARG A 190 0.04 16.01 -17.09
N VAL A 191 0.11 17.26 -16.67
CA VAL A 191 -0.24 18.41 -17.52
C VAL A 191 0.71 18.40 -18.71
N LEU A 192 0.15 18.28 -19.93
CA LEU A 192 0.93 18.37 -21.15
C LEU A 192 1.56 19.75 -21.22
N THR A 193 2.81 19.82 -21.65
CA THR A 193 3.44 21.09 -22.05
C THR A 193 3.41 21.22 -23.56
N VAL A 194 3.51 22.44 -24.08
CA VAL A 194 3.56 22.71 -25.53
C VAL A 194 4.66 21.89 -26.20
N GLY A 195 5.83 21.79 -25.56
CA GLY A 195 6.95 20.99 -26.07
C GLY A 195 6.68 19.48 -26.06
N ASP A 196 5.83 18.98 -25.17
CA ASP A 196 5.40 17.58 -25.19
C ASP A 196 4.43 17.33 -26.34
N VAL A 197 3.50 18.25 -26.59
CA VAL A 197 2.58 18.18 -27.74
C VAL A 197 3.36 18.20 -29.05
N GLU A 198 4.33 19.10 -29.19
CA GLU A 198 5.19 19.19 -30.37
C GLU A 198 5.98 17.90 -30.61
N ARG A 199 6.56 17.33 -29.54
CA ARG A 199 7.31 16.07 -29.62
C ARG A 199 6.40 14.90 -30.04
N ILE A 200 5.20 14.82 -29.49
CA ILE A 200 4.21 13.77 -29.82
C ILE A 200 3.72 13.93 -31.26
N ALA A 201 3.39 15.16 -31.69
CA ALA A 201 2.99 15.47 -33.06
C ALA A 201 4.07 15.09 -34.06
N ARG A 202 5.32 15.52 -33.85
CA ARG A 202 6.46 15.17 -34.73
C ARG A 202 6.69 13.66 -34.82
N ARG A 203 6.57 12.94 -33.69
CA ARG A 203 6.78 11.47 -33.65
C ARG A 203 5.67 10.70 -34.37
N THR A 204 4.43 11.19 -34.28
CA THR A 204 3.24 10.44 -34.72
C THR A 204 2.84 10.79 -36.15
N ALA A 205 2.97 12.07 -36.51
CA ALA A 205 2.49 12.63 -37.76
C ALA A 205 3.62 13.12 -38.69
N GLY A 206 4.87 13.16 -38.21
CA GLY A 206 6.05 13.50 -39.00
C GLY A 206 6.55 14.93 -38.78
N ALA A 207 7.78 15.21 -39.24
CA ALA A 207 8.50 16.46 -38.97
C ALA A 207 7.90 17.72 -39.62
N ARG A 208 6.94 17.56 -40.52
CA ARG A 208 6.31 18.66 -41.29
C ARG A 208 4.98 19.13 -40.71
N VAL A 209 4.51 18.56 -39.59
CA VAL A 209 3.24 18.99 -38.98
C VAL A 209 3.48 20.18 -38.06
N PRO A 210 2.99 21.38 -38.39
CA PRO A 210 3.11 22.54 -37.52
C PRO A 210 2.23 22.36 -36.28
N VAL A 211 2.77 22.71 -35.12
CA VAL A 211 2.04 22.78 -33.85
C VAL A 211 1.94 24.24 -33.46
N GLU A 212 0.71 24.75 -33.40
CA GLU A 212 0.44 26.15 -33.13
C GLU A 212 -0.30 26.30 -31.79
N LEU A 213 0.16 27.24 -30.98
CA LEU A 213 -0.52 27.59 -29.75
C LEU A 213 -1.64 28.57 -30.09
N LEU A 214 -2.89 28.16 -29.94
CA LEU A 214 -4.02 29.07 -30.07
C LEU A 214 -4.04 29.95 -28.81
N ARG A 215 -3.41 31.13 -28.90
CA ARG A 215 -3.95 32.29 -28.20
C ARG A 215 -5.19 32.73 -28.98
N ALA A 216 -6.17 33.31 -28.30
CA ALA A 216 -7.56 33.45 -28.73
C ALA A 216 -7.83 34.34 -29.96
N ASP A 217 -6.87 34.49 -30.88
CA ASP A 217 -6.95 35.33 -32.07
C ASP A 217 -6.98 34.42 -33.31
N GLY A 218 -8.19 34.00 -33.71
CA GLY A 218 -8.41 33.00 -34.78
C GLY A 218 -8.00 33.43 -36.20
N GLU A 219 -7.66 34.70 -36.42
CA GLU A 219 -7.29 35.24 -37.74
C GLU A 219 -5.93 34.75 -38.25
N THR A 220 -4.99 34.40 -37.36
CA THR A 220 -3.64 33.97 -37.77
C THR A 220 -3.60 32.55 -38.32
N LEU A 221 -4.49 31.68 -37.84
CA LEU A 221 -4.58 30.27 -38.25
C LEU A 221 -5.15 30.13 -39.67
N SER A 222 -6.20 30.89 -39.99
CA SER A 222 -6.84 30.86 -41.32
C SER A 222 -5.91 31.42 -42.40
N ALA A 223 -5.23 32.55 -42.11
CA ALA A 223 -4.28 33.16 -43.04
C ALA A 223 -3.09 32.24 -43.38
N ARG A 224 -2.57 31.48 -42.41
CA ARG A 224 -1.47 30.53 -42.66
C ARG A 224 -1.91 29.24 -43.32
N MET A 225 -3.09 28.71 -42.98
CA MET A 225 -3.62 27.56 -43.71
C MET A 225 -3.89 27.88 -45.19
N ALA A 226 -4.36 29.10 -45.48
CA ALA A 226 -4.50 29.57 -46.86
C ALA A 226 -3.13 29.63 -47.59
N ALA A 227 -2.05 29.97 -46.87
CA ALA A 227 -0.71 30.04 -47.43
C ALA A 227 -0.06 28.65 -47.65
N ASP A 228 -0.15 27.74 -46.67
CA ASP A 228 0.49 26.42 -46.73
C ASP A 228 -0.36 25.40 -47.52
N HIS A 229 -1.68 25.59 -47.56
CA HIS A 229 -2.63 24.70 -48.22
C HIS A 229 -3.65 25.49 -49.07
N PRO A 230 -3.22 26.15 -50.16
CA PRO A 230 -4.07 27.05 -50.96
C PRO A 230 -5.22 26.37 -51.71
N ARG A 231 -5.25 25.02 -51.76
CA ARG A 231 -6.32 24.22 -52.37
C ARG A 231 -7.25 23.56 -51.34
N ALA A 232 -7.06 23.84 -50.05
CA ALA A 232 -7.86 23.21 -49.01
C ALA A 232 -9.20 23.93 -48.86
N SER A 233 -10.29 23.28 -49.28
CA SER A 233 -11.64 23.83 -49.18
C SER A 233 -12.42 23.28 -47.97
N VAL A 234 -11.98 22.16 -47.39
CA VAL A 234 -12.68 21.51 -46.28
C VAL A 234 -11.70 21.20 -45.13
N VAL A 235 -12.05 21.65 -43.93
CA VAL A 235 -11.24 21.47 -42.72
C VAL A 235 -11.99 20.60 -41.72
N ARG A 236 -11.44 19.44 -41.36
CA ARG A 236 -11.98 18.62 -40.26
C ARG A 236 -11.14 18.76 -39.02
N VAL A 237 -11.81 19.17 -37.95
CA VAL A 237 -11.23 19.30 -36.62
C VAL A 237 -11.49 18.01 -35.83
N PHE A 238 -10.44 17.44 -35.27
CA PHE A 238 -10.48 16.29 -34.38
C PHE A 238 -10.22 16.77 -32.96
N ALA A 239 -11.24 16.68 -32.09
CA ALA A 239 -11.08 16.92 -30.67
C ALA A 239 -10.23 15.82 -30.03
N SER A 240 -9.38 16.20 -29.08
CA SER A 240 -8.61 15.26 -28.30
C SER A 240 -9.42 14.65 -27.14
N ASP A 241 -10.48 15.34 -26.70
CA ASP A 241 -11.42 14.85 -25.68
C ASP A 241 -12.91 14.96 -26.11
N GLN A 242 -13.82 14.32 -25.38
CA GLN A 242 -15.26 14.32 -25.72
C GLN A 242 -15.97 15.66 -25.42
N GLN A 243 -15.39 16.53 -24.61
CA GLN A 243 -16.02 17.78 -24.16
C GLN A 243 -15.59 18.98 -25.04
N GLU A 244 -14.48 18.86 -25.76
CA GLU A 244 -13.98 19.75 -26.81
C GLU A 244 -14.86 19.76 -28.06
N ALA A 245 -15.79 18.81 -28.22
CA ALA A 245 -16.79 18.81 -29.29
C ALA A 245 -17.62 20.12 -29.34
N GLY A 246 -17.80 20.80 -28.20
CA GLY A 246 -18.44 22.11 -28.11
C GLY A 246 -17.57 23.28 -28.60
N ASN A 247 -16.26 23.27 -28.29
CA ASN A 247 -15.30 24.25 -28.80
C ASN A 247 -14.96 24.02 -30.28
N LEU A 248 -15.17 22.79 -30.74
CA LEU A 248 -15.04 22.39 -32.14
C LEU A 248 -15.95 23.22 -33.05
N ALA A 249 -17.14 23.60 -32.58
CA ALA A 249 -18.05 24.49 -33.32
C ALA A 249 -17.51 25.93 -33.42
N ALA A 250 -16.79 26.42 -32.41
CA ALA A 250 -16.15 27.74 -32.45
C ALA A 250 -14.94 27.75 -33.39
N VAL A 251 -14.12 26.69 -33.39
CA VAL A 251 -12.99 26.53 -34.33
C VAL A 251 -13.50 26.30 -35.75
N GLN A 252 -14.50 25.44 -35.95
CA GLN A 252 -15.17 25.27 -37.24
C GLN A 252 -15.84 26.57 -37.72
N GLY A 253 -16.41 27.36 -36.81
CA GLY A 253 -17.00 28.67 -37.10
C GLY A 253 -15.96 29.71 -37.50
N ALA A 254 -14.81 29.77 -36.82
CA ALA A 254 -13.71 30.65 -37.19
C ALA A 254 -13.10 30.28 -38.55
N VAL A 255 -13.01 28.98 -38.86
CA VAL A 255 -12.51 28.49 -40.15
C VAL A 255 -13.54 28.67 -41.27
N ARG A 256 -14.86 28.53 -41.02
CA ARG A 256 -15.92 28.79 -42.01
C ARG A 256 -16.25 30.27 -42.22
N GLY A 257 -16.14 31.08 -41.17
CA GLY A 257 -16.44 32.52 -41.21
C GLY A 257 -15.28 33.35 -41.77
N SER A 258 -14.08 32.78 -41.80
CA SER A 258 -12.99 33.25 -42.64
C SER A 258 -13.22 32.68 -44.03
N ASP A 259 -14.07 33.31 -44.84
CA ASP A 259 -14.13 33.03 -46.28
C ASP A 259 -12.69 32.98 -46.79
N LEU A 260 -12.23 31.78 -47.16
CA LEU A 260 -11.06 31.59 -48.01
C LEU A 260 -11.43 32.25 -49.34
N ALA A 261 -11.31 33.58 -49.38
CA ALA A 261 -11.56 34.40 -50.54
C ALA A 261 -10.51 34.04 -51.58
N VAL A 262 -10.81 33.04 -52.38
CA VAL A 262 -10.21 32.83 -53.69
C VAL A 262 -10.69 33.99 -54.57
N SER A 263 -10.05 35.14 -54.44
CA SER A 263 -10.12 36.19 -55.45
C SER A 263 -9.02 35.94 -56.47
N GLY A 264 -9.31 35.05 -57.42
CA GLY A 264 -8.59 34.94 -58.68
C GLY A 264 -9.61 35.08 -59.82
N PRO A 265 -9.37 35.91 -60.85
CA PRO A 265 -10.32 36.09 -61.94
C PRO A 265 -10.52 34.77 -62.70
N SER A 266 -11.77 34.37 -62.84
CA SER A 266 -12.24 33.17 -63.52
C SER A 266 -12.17 33.31 -65.04
N GLU A 267 -11.45 32.42 -65.72
CA GLU A 267 -11.68 32.06 -67.13
C GLU A 267 -11.09 30.66 -67.39
N ASP A 268 -11.81 29.59 -67.00
CA ASP A 268 -11.88 28.31 -67.75
C ASP A 268 -12.87 27.32 -67.08
N PRO A 269 -14.00 26.93 -67.70
CA PRO A 269 -14.93 25.98 -67.10
C PRO A 269 -14.58 24.54 -67.51
N ALA A 270 -13.45 24.01 -67.04
CA ALA A 270 -13.10 22.59 -67.19
C ALA A 270 -12.05 22.11 -66.18
N ALA A 271 -12.29 22.27 -64.89
CA ALA A 271 -11.54 21.56 -63.85
C ALA A 271 -12.50 21.09 -62.76
N VAL A 272 -12.64 19.78 -62.62
CA VAL A 272 -13.24 19.18 -61.42
C VAL A 272 -12.32 19.54 -60.27
N GLU A 273 -12.70 20.55 -59.49
CA GLU A 273 -12.00 20.92 -58.27
C GLU A 273 -12.05 19.73 -57.31
N VAL A 274 -10.92 19.04 -57.19
CA VAL A 274 -10.72 18.09 -56.09
C VAL A 274 -10.57 18.94 -54.84
N GLU A 275 -11.66 19.11 -54.10
CA GLU A 275 -11.67 19.68 -52.76
C GLU A 275 -10.59 18.98 -51.91
N ALA A 276 -9.48 19.67 -51.63
CA ALA A 276 -8.46 19.10 -50.76
C ALA A 276 -8.95 19.24 -49.31
N GLU A 277 -9.15 18.11 -48.63
CA GLU A 277 -9.65 18.12 -47.25
C GLU A 277 -8.49 17.93 -46.26
N VAL A 278 -8.32 18.88 -45.33
CA VAL A 278 -7.20 18.91 -44.36
C VAL A 278 -7.70 18.58 -42.95
N ALA A 279 -6.88 17.86 -42.18
CA ALA A 279 -7.17 17.49 -40.79
C ALA A 279 -6.45 18.40 -39.78
N ILE A 280 -7.17 18.96 -38.81
CA ILE A 280 -6.64 19.72 -37.67
C ILE A 280 -6.94 18.95 -36.38
N VAL A 281 -5.98 18.87 -35.46
CA VAL A 281 -6.20 18.26 -34.13
C VAL A 281 -6.11 19.34 -33.06
N THR A 282 -7.11 19.45 -32.18
CA THR A 282 -7.08 20.39 -31.04
C THR A 282 -6.70 19.65 -29.76
N ALA A 283 -5.91 20.28 -28.89
CA ALA A 283 -5.53 19.74 -27.60
C ALA A 283 -5.44 20.81 -26.51
N THR A 284 -6.08 20.56 -25.37
CA THR A 284 -6.00 21.43 -24.19
C THR A 284 -4.90 20.95 -23.23
N LEU A 285 -3.86 21.75 -23.00
CA LEU A 285 -2.67 21.34 -22.23
C LEU A 285 -2.97 20.80 -20.83
N ARG A 286 -4.00 21.35 -20.19
CA ARG A 286 -4.39 21.00 -18.81
C ARG A 286 -5.28 19.77 -18.71
N ARG A 287 -5.80 19.26 -19.82
CA ARG A 287 -6.87 18.25 -19.83
C ARG A 287 -6.56 17.06 -20.72
N THR A 288 -5.93 17.29 -21.86
CA THR A 288 -5.56 16.23 -22.80
C THR A 288 -4.41 15.41 -22.22
N THR A 289 -4.56 14.08 -22.22
CA THR A 289 -3.49 13.15 -21.89
C THR A 289 -2.63 12.86 -23.13
N PRO A 290 -1.36 12.43 -22.97
CA PRO A 290 -0.52 12.02 -24.11
C PRO A 290 -1.14 10.93 -24.98
N GLN A 291 -1.91 10.01 -24.38
CA GLN A 291 -2.57 8.91 -25.09
C GLN A 291 -3.74 9.41 -25.94
N GLU A 292 -4.55 10.34 -25.41
CA GLU A 292 -5.64 10.98 -26.14
C GLU A 292 -5.13 11.76 -27.35
N LEU A 293 -4.09 12.59 -27.16
CA LEU A 293 -3.45 13.32 -28.25
C LEU A 293 -2.91 12.39 -29.34
N THR A 294 -2.21 11.31 -28.94
CA THR A 294 -1.67 10.32 -29.88
C THR A 294 -2.81 9.63 -30.65
N THR A 295 -3.89 9.28 -29.97
CA THR A 295 -5.06 8.64 -30.59
C THR A 295 -5.75 9.58 -31.58
N ALA A 296 -5.90 10.86 -31.23
CA ALA A 296 -6.47 11.87 -32.13
C ALA A 296 -5.62 12.07 -33.39
N LEU A 297 -4.28 12.14 -33.25
CA LEU A 297 -3.36 12.22 -34.38
C LEU A 297 -3.41 10.98 -35.28
N LEU A 298 -3.50 9.78 -34.69
CA LEU A 298 -3.61 8.54 -35.45
C LEU A 298 -4.96 8.44 -36.18
N ARG A 299 -6.07 8.88 -35.57
CA ARG A 299 -7.38 8.96 -36.23
C ARG A 299 -7.36 9.94 -37.41
N ALA A 300 -6.78 11.11 -37.21
CA ALA A 300 -6.62 12.10 -38.27
C ALA A 300 -5.80 11.52 -39.44
N ARG A 301 -4.71 10.80 -39.15
CA ARG A 301 -3.91 10.11 -40.18
C ARG A 301 -4.67 8.97 -40.87
N ALA A 302 -5.42 8.17 -40.12
CA ALA A 302 -6.21 7.06 -40.65
C ALA A 302 -7.35 7.54 -41.58
N SER A 303 -7.76 8.80 -41.48
CA SER A 303 -8.74 9.41 -42.40
C SER A 303 -8.21 9.60 -43.83
N GLY A 304 -6.92 9.32 -44.08
CA GLY A 304 -6.29 9.43 -45.40
C GLY A 304 -5.97 10.87 -45.82
N ARG A 305 -6.11 11.83 -44.90
CA ARG A 305 -5.97 13.26 -45.18
C ARG A 305 -4.65 13.82 -44.68
N PRO A 306 -4.09 14.83 -45.36
CA PRO A 306 -2.94 15.55 -44.84
C PRO A 306 -3.28 16.23 -43.51
N LEU A 307 -2.42 16.02 -42.52
CA LEU A 307 -2.46 16.71 -41.23
C LEU A 307 -1.92 18.13 -41.41
N GLY A 308 -2.79 19.12 -41.27
CA GLY A 308 -2.47 20.53 -41.49
C GLY A 308 -1.86 21.19 -40.26
N ALA A 309 -2.46 21.01 -39.08
CA ALA A 309 -1.97 21.62 -37.84
C ALA A 309 -2.42 20.88 -36.58
N VAL A 310 -1.66 21.04 -35.50
CA VAL A 310 -2.09 20.72 -34.13
C VAL A 310 -2.25 22.02 -33.35
N VAL A 311 -3.46 22.27 -32.88
CA VAL A 311 -3.86 23.50 -32.20
C VAL A 311 -3.90 23.26 -30.71
N VAL A 312 -3.18 24.07 -29.94
CA VAL A 312 -3.01 23.88 -28.49
C VAL A 312 -3.62 25.03 -27.71
N SER A 313 -4.53 24.75 -26.75
CA SER A 313 -5.15 25.72 -25.84
C SER A 313 -4.86 25.49 -24.36
#